data_AF-A0AA49GJC7-F1
#
_entry.id   AF-A0AA49GJC7-F1
#
_cell.length_a   1.000
_cell.length_b   1.000
_cell.length_c   1.000
_cell.angle_alpha   90.00
_cell.angle_beta   90.00
_cell.angle_gamma   90.00
#
_symmetry.space_group_name_H-M   'P 1'
#
loop_
_entity.id
_entity.type
_entity.pdbx_description
1 polymer ?
#
loop_
_entity_poly.entity_id
_entity_poly.type
_entity_poly.pdbx_seq_one_letter_code
_entity_poly.pdbx_strand_id
1 'polypeptide(L)' 'MMYGWIIGVILVIVLIVVLGRGGIFQKGTNQSNHESSALEILKNRYAKGEINKTEFEERKAELEKTN' A
#
# COMPACT_ATOMS: atom_id res chain seq x y z
N MET A 1 -16.61 31.56 2.98
CA MET A 1 -15.16 31.28 2.87
C MET A 1 -14.80 30.07 3.74
N MET A 2 -15.12 28.83 3.32
CA MET A 2 -14.81 27.61 4.12
C MET A 2 -14.61 26.33 3.28
N TYR A 3 -14.74 26.39 1.95
CA TYR A 3 -14.74 25.18 1.12
C TYR A 3 -13.36 24.79 0.55
N GLY A 4 -12.34 25.66 0.69
CA GLY A 4 -10.99 25.39 0.17
C GLY A 4 -10.30 24.20 0.84
N TRP A 5 -10.57 23.97 2.12
CA TRP A 5 -9.98 22.85 2.86
C TRP A 5 -10.53 21.49 2.42
N ILE A 6 -11.82 21.43 2.08
CA ILE A 6 -12.47 20.23 1.53
C ILE A 6 -11.78 19.77 0.24
N ILE A 7 -11.45 20.71 -0.65
CA ILE A 7 -10.81 20.42 -1.94
C ILE A 7 -9.38 19.91 -1.71
N GLY A 8 -8.65 20.48 -0.73
CA GLY A 8 -7.32 20.02 -0.36
C GLY A 8 -7.30 18.59 0.17
N VAL A 9 -8.25 18.24 1.04
CA VAL A 9 -8.37 16.87 1.59
C VAL A 9 -8.71 15.86 0.49
N ILE A 10 -9.63 16.20 -0.42
CA ILE A 10 -9.99 15.34 -1.55
C ILE A 10 -8.80 15.10 -2.47
N LEU A 11 -8.01 16.14 -2.78
CA LEU A 11 -6.82 15.99 -3.61
C LEU A 11 -5.76 15.10 -2.96
N VAL A 12 -5.54 15.22 -1.65
CA VAL A 12 -4.59 14.37 -0.92
C VAL A 12 -5.03 12.91 -0.98
N ILE A 13 -6.32 12.62 -0.78
CA ILE A 13 -6.85 11.25 -0.87
C ILE A 13 -6.68 10.70 -2.29
N VAL A 14 -7.03 11.48 -3.32
CA VAL A 14 -6.87 11.07 -4.72
C VAL A 14 -5.39 10.82 -5.05
N LEU A 15 -4.48 11.64 -4.57
CA LEU A 15 -3.05 11.50 -4.79
C LEU A 15 -2.51 10.21 -4.15
N ILE A 16 -2.93 9.91 -2.91
CA ILE A 16 -2.62 8.65 -2.22
C ILE A 16 -3.19 7.44 -2.98
N VAL A 17 -4.41 7.55 -3.50
CA VAL A 17 -5.07 6.47 -4.25
C VAL A 17 -4.42 6.27 -5.62
N VAL A 18 -3.99 7.32 -6.31
CA VAL A 18 -3.31 7.21 -7.62
C VAL A 18 -1.89 6.65 -7.44
N LEU A 19 -1.16 7.08 -6.41
CA LEU A 19 0.13 6.50 -6.04
C LEU A 19 -0.01 5.05 -5.56
N GLY A 20 -1.08 4.73 -4.82
CA GLY A 20 -1.37 3.39 -4.32
C GLY A 20 -1.93 2.42 -5.38
N ARG A 21 -2.70 2.92 -6.35
CA ARG A 21 -3.16 2.17 -7.54
C ARG A 21 -2.12 2.13 -8.65
N GLY A 22 -1.04 2.90 -8.51
CA GLY A 22 0.13 2.91 -9.37
C GLY A 22 0.95 1.63 -9.25
N GLY A 23 0.35 0.49 -9.55
CA GLY A 23 1.05 -0.74 -9.95
C GLY A 23 1.73 -0.57 -11.32
N ILE A 24 2.43 0.54 -11.55
CA ILE A 24 3.09 0.86 -12.83
C ILE A 24 4.53 0.34 -12.86
N PHE A 25 5.09 -0.15 -11.76
CA PHE A 25 6.39 -0.83 -11.77
C PHE A 25 6.27 -2.33 -11.61
N GLN A 26 5.36 -2.93 -12.38
CA GLN A 26 5.44 -4.34 -12.72
C GLN A 26 6.48 -4.52 -13.84
N LYS A 27 7.78 -4.30 -13.54
CA LYS A 27 8.87 -4.79 -14.40
C LYS A 27 10.18 -4.84 -13.63
N GLY A 28 10.54 -6.02 -13.14
CA GLY A 28 11.80 -6.22 -12.45
C GLY A 28 12.00 -7.68 -12.05
N THR A 29 12.30 -8.50 -13.06
CA THR A 29 12.82 -9.86 -12.93
C THR A 29 13.89 -9.97 -11.83
N ASN A 30 13.63 -10.68 -10.73
CA ASN A 30 14.65 -11.56 -10.14
C ASN A 30 14.10 -12.47 -9.05
N GLN A 31 14.51 -13.72 -9.16
CA GLN A 31 14.03 -14.93 -8.50
C GLN A 31 14.44 -15.05 -7.01
N SER A 32 14.76 -13.94 -6.34
CA SER A 32 15.23 -13.91 -4.94
C SER A 32 14.32 -13.12 -3.99
N ASN A 33 13.14 -12.68 -4.45
CA ASN A 33 12.35 -11.63 -3.80
C ASN A 33 10.94 -12.11 -3.37
N HIS A 34 10.77 -13.38 -3.04
CA HIS A 34 9.47 -13.92 -2.62
C HIS A 34 8.91 -13.20 -1.38
N GLU A 35 9.78 -12.81 -0.43
CA GLU A 35 9.41 -11.99 0.73
C GLU A 35 8.98 -10.56 0.32
N SER A 36 9.75 -9.90 -0.54
CA SER A 36 9.42 -8.55 -1.02
C SER A 36 8.09 -8.54 -1.78
N SER A 37 7.80 -9.61 -2.54
CA SER A 37 6.51 -9.77 -3.22
C SER A 37 5.37 -9.98 -2.23
N ALA A 38 5.56 -10.79 -1.18
CA ALA A 38 4.55 -10.98 -0.14
C ALA A 38 4.24 -9.68 0.62
N LEU A 39 5.27 -8.91 0.98
CA LEU A 39 5.14 -7.60 1.63
C LEU A 39 4.49 -6.55 0.71
N GLU A 40 4.85 -6.51 -0.57
CA GLU A 40 4.20 -5.64 -1.56
C GLU A 40 2.72 -5.97 -1.74
N ILE A 41 2.37 -7.25 -1.83
CA ILE A 41 0.98 -7.70 -1.95
C ILE A 41 0.19 -7.30 -0.70
N LEU A 42 0.77 -7.46 0.48
CA LEU A 42 0.15 -7.06 1.75
C LEU A 42 -0.10 -5.55 1.80
N LYS A 43 0.89 -4.74 1.40
CA LYS A 43 0.79 -3.27 1.34
C LYS A 43 -0.25 -2.81 0.32
N ASN A 44 -0.33 -3.47 -0.84
CA ASN A 44 -1.33 -3.19 -1.86
C ASN A 44 -2.75 -3.39 -1.32
N ARG A 45 -3.00 -4.47 -0.58
CA ARG A 45 -4.32 -4.74 0.03
C ARG A 45 -4.71 -3.74 1.11
N TYR A 46 -3.73 -3.31 1.93
CA TYR A 46 -3.94 -2.23 2.89
C TYR A 46 -4.28 -0.90 2.21
N ALA A 47 -3.56 -0.55 1.14
CA ALA A 47 -3.83 0.66 0.35
C ALA A 47 -5.19 0.61 -0.37
N LYS A 48 -5.66 -0.58 -0.74
CA LYS A 48 -7.01 -0.80 -1.26
C LYS A 48 -8.10 -0.72 -0.18
N GLY A 49 -7.74 -0.73 1.11
CA GLY A 49 -8.67 -0.78 2.23
C GLY A 49 -9.32 -2.16 2.43
N GLU A 50 -8.77 -3.21 1.83
CA GLU A 50 -9.28 -4.59 1.96
C GLU A 50 -8.90 -5.23 3.30
N ILE A 51 -7.88 -4.68 3.98
CA ILE A 51 -7.41 -5.13 5.30
C ILE A 51 -7.24 -3.93 6.22
N ASN A 52 -7.48 -4.12 7.51
CA ASN A 52 -7.30 -3.08 8.52
C ASN A 52 -5.80 -2.95 8.91
N LYS A 53 -5.41 -1.82 9.51
CA LYS A 53 -4.04 -1.55 9.99
C LYS A 53 -3.54 -2.66 10.91
N THR A 54 -4.40 -3.16 11.79
CA THR A 54 -4.05 -4.26 12.73
C THR A 54 -3.65 -5.53 11.99
N GLU A 55 -4.44 -5.97 10.99
CA GLU A 55 -4.11 -7.15 10.19
C GLU A 55 -2.86 -6.95 9.32
N PHE A 56 -2.62 -5.73 8.84
CA PHE A 56 -1.40 -5.39 8.11
C PHE A 56 -0.16 -5.54 9.01
N GLU A 57 -0.21 -5.04 10.25
CA GLU A 57 0.92 -5.12 11.18
C GLU A 57 1.23 -6.55 11.62
N GLU A 58 0.20 -7.37 11.89
CA GLU A 58 0.39 -8.78 12.25
C GLU A 58 1.05 -9.58 11.13
N ARG A 59 0.55 -9.47 9.90
CA ARG A 59 1.08 -10.20 8.75
C ARG A 59 2.45 -9.70 8.32
N LYS A 60 2.72 -8.39 8.46
CA LYS A 60 4.05 -7.82 8.19
C LYS A 60 5.09 -8.40 9.15
N ALA A 61 4.76 -8.44 10.45
CA ALA A 61 5.64 -8.98 11.48
C ALA A 61 5.90 -10.48 11.32
N GLU A 62 4.90 -11.24 10.88
CA GLU A 62 5.03 -12.67 10.58
C GLU A 62 5.97 -12.92 9.38
N LEU A 63 5.82 -12.14 8.31
CA LEU A 63 6.69 -12.22 7.14
C LEU A 63 8.13 -11.82 7.50
N GLU A 64 8.34 -10.74 8.26
CA GLU A 64 9.69 -10.32 8.71
C GLU A 64 10.37 -11.32 9.65
N LYS A 65 9.61 -12.16 10.38
CA LYS A 65 10.14 -13.18 11.31
C LYS A 65 10.59 -14.47 10.64
N THR A 66 10.27 -14.67 9.37
CA THR A 66 10.56 -15.92 8.65
C THR A 66 11.97 -15.94 8.02
N ASN A 67 12.82 -14.94 8.35
CA ASN A 67 14.22 -14.79 7.96
C ASN A 67 15.17 -15.18 9.10
#